data_AF-A0A1L7RL81-F1
#
_entry.id   AF-A0A1L7RL81-F1
#
_cell.length_a   1.000
_cell.length_b   1.000
_cell.length_c   1.000
_cell.angle_alpha   90.00
_cell.angle_beta   90.00
_cell.angle_gamma   90.00
#
_symmetry.space_group_name_H-M   'P 1'
#
loop_
_entity.id
_entity.type
_entity.pdbx_description
1 polymer ?
#
loop_
_entity_poly.entity_id
_entity_poly.type
_entity_poly.pdbx_seq_one_letter_code
_entity_poly.pdbx_strand_id
1 'polypeptide(L)'
;PTQTGARGNLPKEILAVCDKFKAYYLSTHTGRRLTWQTNMGTADLKATFGKGQKHELNVSTYQMCILILFNSVDRLSYKDIEEATDIPAPDLKRCLQSLACAKGRNVLGKEPMSKDIGEEDDFYFNEKFSSKFYKVKIGTVAAQKETEPEKQETRQRVEEDRKPQIEAAIVRIMKARRVLDHNN
;
A
#
# COMPACT_ATOMS: atom_id res chain seq x y z
N PRO A 1 -8.61 -7.57 -10.12
CA PRO A 1 -8.95 -6.13 -10.27
C PRO A 1 -7.71 -5.32 -10.67
N THR A 2 -7.86 -4.41 -11.64
CA THR A 2 -6.80 -3.47 -12.03
C THR A 2 -6.52 -2.51 -10.87
N GLN A 3 -5.26 -2.40 -10.47
CA GLN A 3 -4.83 -1.44 -9.45
C GLN A 3 -4.35 -0.17 -10.15
N THR A 4 -4.78 0.99 -9.68
CA THR A 4 -4.14 2.26 -10.04
C THR A 4 -2.72 2.23 -9.50
N GLY A 5 -1.74 2.70 -10.29
CA GLY A 5 -0.32 2.46 -10.05
C GLY A 5 0.09 2.75 -8.60
N ALA A 6 0.66 1.76 -7.95
CA ALA A 6 1.08 1.89 -6.55
C ALA A 6 2.19 2.94 -6.44
N ARG A 7 1.90 4.03 -5.73
CA ARG A 7 2.86 5.09 -5.38
C ARG A 7 3.62 4.68 -4.12
N GLY A 8 4.85 5.14 -3.98
CA GLY A 8 5.67 4.80 -2.83
C GLY A 8 7.13 4.53 -3.19
N ASN A 9 8.02 5.37 -2.70
CA ASN A 9 9.46 5.20 -2.78
C ASN A 9 9.88 3.99 -1.93
N LEU A 10 10.40 2.96 -2.61
CA LEU A 10 11.02 1.83 -1.92
C LEU A 10 12.42 2.22 -1.44
N PRO A 11 12.85 1.72 -0.25
CA PRO A 11 14.22 1.89 0.21
C PRO A 11 15.24 1.37 -0.82
N LYS A 12 16.42 1.98 -0.86
CA LYS A 12 17.47 1.68 -1.84
C LYS A 12 17.87 0.21 -1.83
N GLU A 13 17.91 -0.39 -0.66
CA GLU A 13 18.23 -1.80 -0.43
C GLU A 13 17.21 -2.72 -1.11
N ILE A 14 15.92 -2.35 -1.04
CA ILE A 14 14.82 -3.12 -1.66
C ILE A 14 14.79 -2.90 -3.16
N LEU A 15 15.01 -1.67 -3.63
CA LEU A 15 15.11 -1.34 -5.06
C LEU A 15 16.20 -2.17 -5.74
N ALA A 16 17.37 -2.30 -5.12
CA ALA A 16 18.46 -3.11 -5.67
C ALA A 16 18.06 -4.59 -5.88
N VAL A 17 17.24 -5.15 -4.99
CA VAL A 17 16.72 -6.52 -5.14
C VAL A 17 15.63 -6.58 -6.21
N CYS A 18 14.72 -5.60 -6.25
CA CYS A 18 13.71 -5.47 -7.30
C CYS A 18 14.33 -5.39 -8.70
N ASP A 19 15.41 -4.62 -8.87
CA ASP A 19 16.08 -4.46 -10.16
C ASP A 19 16.78 -5.75 -10.60
N LYS A 20 17.45 -6.45 -9.68
CA LYS A 20 18.04 -7.77 -9.96
C LYS A 20 16.97 -8.77 -10.41
N PHE A 21 15.84 -8.82 -9.70
CA PHE A 21 14.75 -9.71 -10.07
C PHE A 21 14.11 -9.32 -11.40
N LYS A 22 13.94 -8.02 -11.65
CA LYS A 22 13.39 -7.49 -12.91
C LYS A 22 14.28 -7.88 -14.10
N ALA A 23 15.60 -7.74 -13.96
CA ALA A 23 16.56 -8.15 -14.98
C ALA A 23 16.46 -9.66 -15.27
N TYR A 24 16.44 -10.49 -14.21
CA TYR A 24 16.21 -11.92 -14.33
C TYR A 24 14.89 -12.25 -15.04
N TYR A 25 13.78 -11.68 -14.59
CA TYR A 25 12.44 -11.96 -15.12
C TYR A 25 12.33 -11.61 -16.61
N LEU A 26 12.84 -10.44 -17.01
CA LEU A 26 12.78 -9.95 -18.38
C LEU A 26 13.77 -10.66 -19.31
N SER A 27 14.85 -11.24 -18.78
CA SER A 27 15.75 -12.10 -19.56
C SER A 27 15.08 -13.40 -20.01
N THR A 28 14.17 -13.93 -19.19
CA THR A 28 13.44 -15.18 -19.47
C THR A 28 12.11 -14.93 -20.20
N HIS A 29 11.48 -13.77 -19.98
CA HIS A 29 10.15 -13.47 -20.51
C HIS A 29 10.17 -12.22 -21.41
N THR A 30 10.52 -12.41 -22.67
CA THR A 30 10.56 -11.35 -23.69
C THR A 30 9.17 -10.78 -23.99
N GLY A 31 9.11 -9.47 -24.26
CA GLY A 31 7.86 -8.77 -24.61
C GLY A 31 6.94 -8.44 -23.43
N ARG A 32 7.39 -8.68 -22.19
CA ARG A 32 6.63 -8.33 -20.97
C ARG A 32 7.15 -7.06 -20.30
N ARG A 33 6.29 -6.43 -19.50
CA ARG A 33 6.63 -5.32 -18.60
C ARG A 33 6.26 -5.71 -17.17
N LEU A 34 7.23 -5.56 -16.26
CA LEU A 34 7.02 -5.78 -14.83
C LEU A 34 6.76 -4.43 -14.14
N THR A 35 5.68 -4.36 -13.36
CA THR A 35 5.33 -3.21 -12.53
C THR A 35 5.14 -3.69 -11.10
N TRP A 36 5.82 -3.06 -10.15
CA TRP A 36 5.71 -3.39 -8.72
C TRP A 36 4.47 -2.72 -8.12
N GLN A 37 3.71 -3.46 -7.32
CA GLN A 37 2.51 -2.97 -6.62
C GLN A 37 2.80 -2.88 -5.12
N THR A 38 3.32 -1.73 -4.67
CA THR A 38 3.76 -1.50 -3.29
C THR A 38 2.62 -1.62 -2.28
N ASN A 39 1.40 -1.23 -2.65
CA ASN A 39 0.19 -1.34 -1.84
C ASN A 39 -0.27 -2.78 -1.53
N MET A 40 0.20 -3.79 -2.28
CA MET A 40 -0.24 -5.19 -2.12
C MET A 40 0.78 -6.10 -1.43
N GLY A 41 1.97 -5.59 -1.12
CA GLY A 41 3.04 -6.38 -0.53
C GLY A 41 3.04 -6.40 1.01
N THR A 42 3.79 -7.35 1.55
CA THR A 42 4.10 -7.45 2.99
C THR A 42 5.59 -7.73 3.17
N ALA A 43 6.12 -7.42 4.34
CA ALA A 43 7.51 -7.65 4.69
C ALA A 43 7.62 -8.11 6.16
N ASP A 44 8.62 -8.94 6.44
CA ASP A 44 9.00 -9.34 7.78
C ASP A 44 10.28 -8.61 8.19
N LEU A 45 10.20 -7.81 9.25
CA LEU A 45 11.30 -6.99 9.74
C LEU A 45 11.80 -7.48 11.09
N LYS A 46 13.11 -7.68 11.22
CA LYS A 46 13.73 -7.91 12.52
C LYS A 46 14.02 -6.55 13.15
N ALA A 47 13.34 -6.25 14.24
CA ALA A 47 13.50 -5.02 15.00
C ALA A 47 14.13 -5.33 16.37
N THR A 48 15.03 -4.45 16.80
CA THR A 48 15.61 -4.49 18.15
C THR A 48 15.13 -3.26 18.90
N PHE A 49 14.44 -3.47 20.01
CA PHE A 49 13.90 -2.44 20.88
C PHE A 49 14.69 -2.38 22.18
N GLY A 50 14.71 -1.20 22.81
CA GLY A 50 15.16 -0.94 24.18
C GLY A 50 16.29 -1.85 24.67
N LYS A 51 16.04 -2.60 25.75
CA LYS A 51 16.99 -3.50 26.43
C LYS A 51 17.41 -4.74 25.60
N GLY A 52 17.61 -4.61 24.29
CA GLY A 52 17.95 -5.69 23.38
C GLY A 52 16.79 -6.63 23.08
N GLN A 53 15.54 -6.20 23.30
CA GLN A 53 14.36 -7.02 23.01
C GLN A 53 14.19 -7.13 21.50
N LYS A 54 14.25 -8.36 20.98
CA LYS A 54 14.15 -8.62 19.55
C LYS A 54 12.75 -9.12 19.19
N HIS A 55 12.16 -8.54 18.16
CA HIS A 55 10.88 -8.96 17.60
C HIS A 55 10.97 -9.06 16.07
N GLU A 56 10.13 -9.92 15.49
CA GLU A 56 9.90 -10.01 14.05
C GLU A 56 8.54 -9.39 13.75
N LEU A 57 8.53 -8.29 13.00
CA LEU A 57 7.34 -7.53 12.67
C LEU A 57 6.87 -7.92 11.27
N ASN A 58 5.66 -8.49 11.17
CA ASN A 58 4.99 -8.66 9.89
C ASN A 58 4.18 -7.40 9.59
N VAL A 59 4.55 -6.69 8.53
CA VAL A 59 4.03 -5.37 8.16
C VAL A 59 3.70 -5.30 6.67
N SER A 60 2.93 -4.30 6.24
CA SER A 60 2.78 -3.98 4.81
C SER A 60 4.06 -3.36 4.25
N THR A 61 4.20 -3.33 2.92
CA THR A 61 5.33 -2.65 2.27
C THR A 61 5.42 -1.18 2.67
N TYR A 62 4.28 -0.48 2.76
CA TYR A 62 4.23 0.93 3.16
C TYR A 62 4.72 1.13 4.60
N GLN A 63 4.26 0.30 5.53
CA GLN A 63 4.74 0.32 6.91
C GLN A 63 6.25 0.02 6.98
N MET A 64 6.76 -0.91 6.15
CA MET A 64 8.20 -1.14 6.05
C MET A 64 8.96 0.10 5.57
N CYS A 65 8.49 0.77 4.52
CA CYS A 65 9.12 1.99 4.00
C CYS A 65 9.23 3.05 5.11
N ILE A 66 8.15 3.24 5.88
CA ILE A 66 8.13 4.18 7.02
C ILE A 66 9.14 3.77 8.10
N LEU A 67 9.11 2.49 8.53
CA LEU A 67 9.95 2.01 9.63
C LEU A 67 11.45 2.09 9.32
N ILE A 68 11.84 1.90 8.06
CA ILE A 68 13.25 1.95 7.66
C ILE A 68 13.85 3.36 7.78
N LEU A 69 13.04 4.42 7.67
CA LEU A 69 13.50 5.79 7.86
C LEU A 69 14.08 6.02 9.27
N PHE A 70 13.51 5.35 10.27
CA PHE A 70 13.93 5.48 11.67
C PHE A 70 15.26 4.81 11.99
N ASN A 71 15.90 4.13 11.03
CA ASN A 71 17.27 3.65 11.20
C ASN A 71 18.32 4.77 11.10
N SER A 72 17.96 5.93 10.53
CA SER A 72 18.87 7.08 10.36
C SER A 72 18.48 8.29 11.19
N VAL A 73 17.22 8.39 11.63
CA VAL A 73 16.68 9.55 12.34
C VAL A 73 15.72 9.07 13.43
N ASP A 74 15.87 9.57 14.66
CA ASP A 74 15.06 9.10 15.79
C ASP A 74 13.63 9.67 15.80
N ARG A 75 13.41 10.81 15.13
CA ARG A 75 12.14 11.53 15.06
C ARG A 75 11.92 12.15 13.68
N LEU A 76 10.71 12.04 13.16
CA LEU A 76 10.30 12.58 11.87
C LEU A 76 8.88 13.15 11.96
N SER A 77 8.62 14.27 11.29
CA SER A 77 7.26 14.79 11.15
C SER A 77 6.46 13.98 10.12
N TYR A 78 5.13 14.11 10.15
CA TYR A 78 4.27 13.52 9.12
C TYR A 78 4.72 13.92 7.70
N LYS A 79 5.06 15.19 7.49
CA LYS A 79 5.46 15.72 6.18
C LYS A 79 6.79 15.14 5.71
N ASP A 80 7.77 15.00 6.61
CA ASP A 80 9.07 14.38 6.26
C ASP A 80 8.87 12.93 5.81
N ILE A 81 7.98 12.19 6.47
CA ILE A 81 7.66 10.80 6.11
C ILE A 81 6.93 10.77 4.77
N GLU A 82 5.97 11.68 4.54
CA GLU A 82 5.23 11.79 3.29
C GLU A 82 6.17 12.08 2.11
N GLU A 83 7.05 13.07 2.24
CA GLU A 83 8.03 13.43 1.21
C GLU A 83 9.03 12.30 0.93
N ALA A 84 9.55 11.66 1.99
CA ALA A 84 10.53 10.58 1.83
C ALA A 84 9.92 9.33 1.18
N THR A 85 8.68 8.99 1.54
CA THR A 85 8.05 7.74 1.11
C THR A 85 7.14 7.88 -0.10
N ASP A 86 6.65 9.06 -0.48
CA ASP A 86 5.65 9.28 -1.55
C ASP A 86 4.43 8.33 -1.44
N ILE A 87 4.05 7.98 -0.21
CA ILE A 87 2.84 7.18 0.05
C ILE A 87 1.63 8.11 -0.01
N PRO A 88 0.53 7.73 -0.68
CA PRO A 88 -0.69 8.53 -0.68
C PRO A 88 -1.18 8.85 0.73
N ALA A 89 -1.52 10.12 1.00
CA ALA A 89 -1.93 10.59 2.32
C ALA A 89 -2.98 9.70 3.04
N PRO A 90 -4.03 9.16 2.37
CA PRO A 90 -4.98 8.26 3.03
C PRO A 90 -4.34 6.97 3.55
N ASP A 91 -3.41 6.39 2.77
CA ASP A 91 -2.70 5.17 3.13
C ASP A 91 -1.63 5.46 4.18
N LEU A 92 -0.93 6.59 4.06
CA LEU A 92 0.08 7.01 5.03
C LEU A 92 -0.54 7.21 6.42
N LYS A 93 -1.66 7.95 6.50
CA LYS A 93 -2.41 8.14 7.76
C LYS A 93 -2.83 6.80 8.37
N ARG A 94 -3.35 5.85 7.58
CA ARG A 94 -3.71 4.50 8.06
C ARG A 94 -2.50 3.70 8.55
N CYS A 95 -1.37 3.79 7.84
CA CYS A 95 -0.13 3.12 8.24
C CYS A 95 0.39 3.69 9.56
N LEU A 96 0.53 5.01 9.68
CA LEU A 96 0.98 5.68 10.90
C LEU A 96 0.04 5.41 12.09
N GLN A 97 -1.28 5.40 11.86
CA GLN A 97 -2.24 5.04 12.90
C GLN A 97 -2.02 3.61 13.43
N SER A 98 -1.80 2.63 12.55
CA SER A 98 -1.49 1.25 12.97
C SER A 98 -0.15 1.11 13.67
N LEU A 99 0.85 1.93 13.31
CA LEU A 99 2.20 1.88 13.86
C LEU A 99 2.34 2.63 15.19
N ALA A 100 1.56 3.69 15.42
CA ALA A 100 1.71 4.56 16.59
C ALA A 100 0.53 4.51 17.57
N CYS A 101 -0.71 4.34 17.09
CA CYS A 101 -1.91 4.46 17.93
C CYS A 101 -2.48 3.10 18.37
N ALA A 102 -2.07 1.99 17.74
CA ALA A 102 -2.57 0.65 18.06
C ALA A 102 -1.95 0.10 19.35
N LYS A 103 -2.67 0.20 20.47
CA LYS A 103 -2.20 -0.27 21.79
C LYS A 103 -1.68 -1.71 21.75
N GLY A 104 -0.45 -1.92 22.21
CA GLY A 104 0.21 -3.22 22.24
C GLY A 104 0.85 -3.66 20.92
N ARG A 105 0.73 -2.85 19.87
CA ARG A 105 1.42 -2.98 18.57
C ARG A 105 2.06 -1.66 18.13
N ASN A 106 2.05 -0.66 19.00
CA ASN A 106 2.57 0.67 18.75
C ASN A 106 4.10 0.68 18.83
N VAL A 107 4.72 0.31 17.71
CA VAL A 107 6.19 0.30 17.54
C VAL A 107 6.76 1.69 17.32
N LEU A 108 5.92 2.67 16.97
CA LEU A 108 6.24 4.09 16.99
C LEU A 108 5.50 4.80 18.13
N GLY A 109 6.07 5.89 18.61
CA GLY A 109 5.40 6.91 19.40
C GLY A 109 4.93 8.06 18.51
N LYS A 110 3.92 8.79 18.98
CA LYS A 110 3.38 9.97 18.32
C LYS A 110 3.31 11.14 19.30
N GLU A 111 3.55 12.35 18.82
CA GLU A 111 3.40 13.59 19.56
C GLU A 111 2.75 14.69 18.68
N PRO A 112 1.67 15.35 19.14
CA PRO A 112 0.91 15.10 20.37
C PRO A 112 0.10 13.80 20.30
N MET A 113 -0.05 13.08 21.42
CA MET A 113 -0.74 11.78 21.41
C MET A 113 -2.26 11.93 21.18
N SER A 114 -2.79 11.30 20.13
CA SER A 114 -4.23 11.21 19.84
C SER A 114 -4.55 9.94 19.01
N LYS A 115 -5.83 9.71 18.71
CA LYS A 115 -6.28 8.55 17.91
C LYS A 115 -6.16 8.75 16.40
N ASP A 116 -6.21 10.01 15.97
CA ASP A 116 -6.19 10.42 14.56
C ASP A 116 -4.76 10.78 14.16
N ILE A 117 -4.47 10.90 12.86
CA ILE A 117 -3.17 11.34 12.36
C ILE A 117 -3.34 12.70 11.68
N GLY A 118 -2.71 13.73 12.26
CA GLY A 118 -2.59 15.07 11.75
C GLY A 118 -1.28 15.27 10.99
N GLU A 119 -1.25 16.30 10.15
CA GLU A 119 -0.12 16.60 9.25
C GLU A 119 1.03 17.37 9.95
N GLU A 120 0.79 17.82 11.18
CA GLU A 120 1.79 18.46 12.05
C GLU A 120 2.24 17.52 13.18
N ASP A 121 1.87 16.24 13.12
CA ASP A 121 2.29 15.26 14.13
C ASP A 121 3.74 14.83 13.90
N ASP A 122 4.45 14.60 15.00
CA ASP A 122 5.76 13.96 15.02
C ASP A 122 5.65 12.49 15.42
N PHE A 123 6.52 11.68 14.82
CA PHE A 123 6.67 10.26 15.10
C PHE A 123 8.09 9.94 15.51
N TYR A 124 8.25 9.00 16.43
CA TYR A 124 9.56 8.57 16.91
C TYR A 124 9.57 7.08 17.22
N PHE A 125 10.75 6.46 17.25
CA PHE A 125 10.88 5.05 17.59
C PHE A 125 10.47 4.77 19.05
N ASN A 126 9.55 3.83 19.27
CA ASN A 126 9.11 3.49 20.63
C ASN A 126 10.02 2.42 21.25
N GLU A 127 11.11 2.84 21.90
CA GLU A 127 12.03 1.94 22.59
C GLU A 127 11.37 1.11 23.71
N LYS A 128 10.26 1.59 24.26
CA LYS A 128 9.51 0.94 25.34
C LYS A 128 8.52 -0.11 24.82
N PHE A 129 8.43 -0.31 23.51
CA PHE A 129 7.59 -1.34 22.93
C PHE A 129 7.98 -2.72 23.47
N SER A 130 6.97 -3.51 23.84
CA SER A 130 7.16 -4.88 24.27
C SER A 130 5.94 -5.71 23.89
N SER A 131 6.20 -6.96 23.50
CA SER A 131 5.17 -7.94 23.18
C SER A 131 5.49 -9.28 23.86
N LYS A 132 4.45 -10.03 24.23
CA LYS A 132 4.60 -11.41 24.69
C LYS A 132 5.05 -12.35 23.57
N PHE A 133 4.84 -11.96 22.31
CA PHE A 133 5.15 -12.75 21.14
C PHE A 133 6.41 -12.24 20.45
N TYR A 134 7.29 -13.16 20.05
CA TYR A 134 8.45 -12.82 19.22
C TYR A 134 8.01 -12.29 17.85
N LYS A 135 7.06 -12.99 17.20
CA LYS A 135 6.44 -12.54 15.95
C LYS A 135 5.22 -11.68 16.23
N VAL A 136 5.21 -10.46 15.74
CA VAL A 136 4.13 -9.48 15.92
C VAL A 136 3.59 -9.08 14.56
N LYS A 137 2.30 -9.34 14.32
CA LYS A 137 1.64 -8.89 13.10
C LYS A 137 1.00 -7.53 13.29
N ILE A 138 1.48 -6.54 12.55
CA ILE A 138 0.93 -5.19 12.53
C ILE A 138 0.12 -5.06 11.24
N GLY A 139 -1.16 -5.41 11.31
CA GLY A 139 -2.07 -5.16 10.20
C GLY A 139 -2.25 -3.66 9.97
N THR A 140 -2.24 -3.22 8.72
CA THR A 140 -2.75 -1.90 8.34
C THR A 140 -4.20 -1.78 8.80
N VAL A 141 -4.59 -0.64 9.35
CA VAL A 141 -6.00 -0.38 9.66
C VAL A 141 -6.79 -0.56 8.37
N ALA A 142 -7.64 -1.59 8.34
CA ALA A 142 -8.44 -1.89 7.16
C ALA A 142 -9.29 -0.67 6.82
N ALA A 143 -9.42 -0.36 5.53
CA ALA A 143 -10.44 0.58 5.06
C ALA A 143 -11.79 0.11 5.63
N GLN A 144 -12.39 0.89 6.53
CA GLN A 144 -13.74 0.60 6.99
C GLN A 144 -14.70 0.80 5.83
N LYS A 145 -15.17 -0.30 5.22
CA LYS A 145 -15.98 -0.29 3.99
C LYS A 145 -15.25 0.39 2.82
N GLU A 146 -15.58 0.02 1.60
CA GLU A 146 -15.29 0.90 0.46
C GLU A 146 -15.92 2.26 0.77
N THR A 147 -15.12 3.32 0.66
CA THR A 147 -15.64 4.68 0.78
C THR A 147 -16.66 4.91 -0.33
N GLU A 148 -17.67 5.75 -0.10
CA GLU A 148 -18.64 6.10 -1.15
C GLU A 148 -18.00 6.55 -2.48
N PRO A 149 -16.90 7.34 -2.50
CA PRO A 149 -16.19 7.61 -3.75
C PRO A 149 -15.59 6.35 -4.42
N GLU A 150 -14.97 5.43 -3.67
CA GLU A 150 -14.44 4.17 -4.22
C GLU A 150 -15.56 3.29 -4.81
N LYS A 151 -16.72 3.23 -4.13
CA LYS A 151 -17.90 2.51 -4.66
C LYS A 151 -18.41 3.13 -5.96
N GLN A 152 -18.45 4.46 -6.02
CA GLN A 152 -18.93 5.16 -7.19
C GLN A 152 -17.96 5.02 -8.36
N GLU A 153 -16.65 5.10 -8.13
CA GLU A 153 -15.63 4.81 -9.15
C GLU A 153 -15.76 3.36 -9.66
N THR A 154 -15.99 2.41 -8.76
CA THR A 154 -16.21 1.00 -9.13
C THR A 154 -17.44 0.83 -10.01
N ARG A 155 -18.57 1.47 -9.67
CA ARG A 155 -19.79 1.45 -10.50
C ARG A 155 -19.56 2.09 -11.86
N GLN A 156 -18.88 3.23 -11.90
CA GLN A 156 -18.55 3.91 -13.16
C GLN A 156 -17.66 3.04 -14.06
N ARG A 157 -16.63 2.39 -13.50
CA ARG A 157 -15.80 1.44 -14.27
C ARG A 157 -16.61 0.28 -14.83
N VAL A 158 -17.55 -0.28 -14.07
CA VAL A 158 -18.44 -1.35 -14.56
C VAL A 158 -19.30 -0.85 -15.73
N GLU A 159 -19.82 0.38 -15.65
CA GLU A 159 -20.60 0.99 -16.73
C GLU A 159 -19.75 1.21 -17.99
N GLU A 160 -18.50 1.66 -17.83
CA GLU A 160 -17.54 1.84 -18.91
C GLU A 160 -17.14 0.51 -19.56
N ASP A 161 -16.89 -0.53 -18.76
CA ASP A 161 -16.54 -1.88 -19.24
C ASP A 161 -17.68 -2.54 -20.04
N ARG A 162 -18.93 -2.16 -19.78
CA ARG A 162 -20.09 -2.65 -20.55
C ARG A 162 -20.14 -2.08 -21.97
N LYS A 163 -19.69 -0.85 -22.19
CA LYS A 163 -19.74 -0.20 -23.52
C LYS A 163 -19.07 -1.01 -24.63
N PRO A 164 -17.78 -1.41 -24.53
CA PRO A 164 -17.13 -2.18 -25.59
C PRO A 164 -17.76 -3.58 -25.74
N GLN A 165 -18.34 -4.15 -24.69
CA GLN A 165 -19.05 -5.43 -24.77
C GLN A 165 -20.34 -5.31 -25.59
N ILE A 166 -21.11 -4.25 -25.37
CA ILE A 166 -22.32 -3.94 -26.13
C ILE A 166 -21.96 -3.66 -27.59
N GLU A 167 -20.96 -2.82 -27.85
CA GLU A 167 -20.48 -2.53 -29.21
C GLU A 167 -20.02 -3.80 -29.93
N ALA A 168 -19.21 -4.64 -29.26
CA ALA A 168 -18.75 -5.91 -29.82
C ALA A 168 -19.92 -6.87 -30.11
N ALA A 169 -20.95 -6.89 -29.26
CA ALA A 169 -22.15 -7.70 -29.47
C ALA A 169 -22.97 -7.20 -30.66
N ILE A 170 -23.18 -5.88 -30.77
CA ILE A 170 -23.87 -5.25 -31.91
C ILE A 170 -23.13 -5.57 -33.20
N VAL A 171 -21.81 -5.35 -33.26
CA VAL A 171 -20.99 -5.65 -34.44
C VAL A 171 -21.08 -7.13 -34.82
N ARG A 172 -21.03 -8.03 -33.83
CA ARG A 172 -21.15 -9.48 -34.06
C ARG A 172 -22.50 -9.85 -34.67
N ILE A 173 -23.60 -9.31 -34.14
CA ILE A 173 -24.97 -9.57 -34.63
C ILE A 173 -25.17 -8.97 -36.03
N MET A 174 -24.79 -7.71 -36.21
CA MET A 174 -24.97 -6.99 -37.49
C MET A 174 -24.13 -7.59 -38.61
N LYS A 175 -22.91 -8.08 -38.31
CA LYS A 175 -22.09 -8.81 -39.30
C LYS A 175 -22.76 -10.10 -39.78
N ALA A 176 -23.50 -10.79 -38.91
CA ALA A 176 -24.19 -12.03 -39.24
C ALA A 176 -25.52 -11.78 -39.99
N ARG A 177 -26.33 -10.83 -39.53
CA ARG A 177 -27.68 -10.60 -40.05
C ARG A 177 -27.76 -9.59 -41.19
N ARG A 178 -26.77 -8.69 -41.33
CA ARG A 178 -26.64 -7.61 -42.33
C ARG A 178 -27.73 -6.53 -42.28
N VAL A 179 -28.98 -6.89 -42.01
CA VAL A 179 -30.12 -5.98 -41.79
C VAL A 179 -30.88 -6.47 -40.55
N LEU A 180 -31.24 -5.54 -39.68
CA LEU A 180 -32.03 -5.79 -38.48
C LEU A 180 -32.93 -4.58 -38.25
N ASP A 181 -34.17 -4.82 -37.85
CA ASP A 181 -35.07 -3.74 -37.40
C ASP A 181 -34.62 -3.26 -36.01
N HIS A 182 -34.83 -2.00 -35.68
CA HIS A 182 -34.30 -1.41 -34.44
C HIS A 182 -34.99 -1.96 -33.19
N ASN A 183 -36.28 -2.28 -33.31
CA ASN A 183 -37.13 -2.69 -32.18
C ASN A 183 -37.42 -4.21 -32.15
N ASN A 184 -36.81 -5.01 -33.03
CA ASN A 184 -37.14 -6.43 -33.26
C ASN A 184 -35.86 -7.30 -33.30
#